data_AF-A0A439W7S6-F1
#
_entry.id   AF-A0A439W7S6-F1
#
_cell.length_a   1.000
_cell.length_b   1.000
_cell.length_c   1.000
_cell.angle_alpha   90.00
_cell.angle_beta   90.00
_cell.angle_gamma   90.00
#
_symmetry.space_group_name_H-M   'P 1'
#
loop_
_entity.id
_entity.type
_entity.pdbx_description
1 polymer ?
#
loop_
_entity_poly.entity_id
_entity_poly.type
_entity_poly.pdbx_seq_one_letter_code
_entity_poly.pdbx_strand_id
1 'polypeptide(L)'
;MVAYSFKAMFAPQVSGLIKRHTVRADRKRHARPGEPVQLYKGMRTIHCHKLVDPDPTCTRVRSIEIAVTDLMPVAIVSIAIEGIPLHREEIELFCRADGFAPSCVFDFGLRGETARENMGLFWLQHHGVGRFEGVLIEWEPA
;
A
#
# COMPACT_ATOMS: atom_id res chain seq x y z
N MET A 1 4.24 18.73 -6.95
CA MET A 1 5.04 17.53 -6.61
C MET A 1 4.53 16.95 -5.30
N VAL A 2 4.37 15.63 -5.21
CA VAL A 2 3.77 14.96 -4.04
C VAL A 2 4.75 13.95 -3.46
N ALA A 3 4.90 13.99 -2.13
CA ALA A 3 5.68 13.02 -1.39
C ALA A 3 4.77 12.01 -0.67
N TYR A 4 5.22 10.75 -0.65
CA TYR A 4 4.61 9.67 0.12
C TYR A 4 5.64 9.05 1.05
N SER A 5 5.31 8.97 2.34
CA SER A 5 6.16 8.29 3.32
C SER A 5 5.68 6.86 3.57
N PHE A 6 6.62 5.93 3.65
CA PHE A 6 6.38 4.51 3.90
C PHE A 6 6.86 4.10 5.29
N LYS A 7 6.15 3.12 5.88
CA LYS A 7 6.63 2.40 7.06
C LYS A 7 7.90 1.63 6.71
N ALA A 8 8.74 1.39 7.72
CA ALA A 8 10.06 0.77 7.54
C ALA A 8 10.02 -0.56 6.77
N MET A 9 8.99 -1.38 6.99
CA MET A 9 8.81 -2.69 6.35
C MET A 9 8.65 -2.65 4.82
N PHE A 10 8.18 -1.53 4.28
CA PHE A 10 8.03 -1.37 2.84
C PHE A 10 9.23 -0.72 2.18
N ALA A 11 10.13 -0.11 2.94
CA ALA A 11 11.22 0.69 2.38
C ALA A 11 12.12 -0.11 1.41
N PRO A 12 12.58 -1.34 1.72
CA PRO A 12 13.39 -2.12 0.78
C PRO A 12 12.65 -2.45 -0.53
N GLN A 13 11.35 -2.72 -0.43
CA GLN A 13 10.52 -3.08 -1.57
C GLN A 13 10.25 -1.88 -2.49
N VAL A 14 10.08 -0.69 -1.90
CA VAL A 14 9.89 0.56 -2.64
C VAL A 14 11.19 1.00 -3.28
N SER A 15 12.32 0.95 -2.55
CA SER A 15 13.63 1.30 -3.10
C SER A 15 14.06 0.37 -4.23
N GLY A 16 13.72 -0.92 -4.13
CA GLY A 16 13.95 -1.91 -5.17
C GLY A 16 12.93 -1.90 -6.31
N LEU A 17 11.96 -0.97 -6.32
CA LEU A 17 10.90 -0.86 -7.33
C LEU A 17 10.06 -2.14 -7.50
N ILE A 18 10.03 -2.99 -6.46
CA ILE A 18 9.17 -4.18 -6.39
C ILE A 18 7.74 -3.72 -6.03
N LYS A 19 7.63 -2.87 -5.00
CA LYS A 19 6.37 -2.22 -4.61
C LYS A 19 6.18 -0.95 -5.43
N ARG A 20 5.24 -0.97 -6.37
CA ARG A 20 4.97 0.11 -7.35
C ARG A 20 3.63 0.83 -7.17
N HIS A 21 2.95 0.60 -6.05
CA HIS A 21 1.75 1.33 -5.70
C HIS A 21 1.61 1.54 -4.18
N THR A 22 0.69 2.42 -3.78
CA THR A 22 0.31 2.65 -2.38
C THR A 22 -1.17 3.02 -2.27
N VAL A 23 -1.83 2.48 -1.24
CA VAL A 23 -3.15 2.94 -0.81
C VAL A 23 -3.00 4.16 0.11
N ARG A 24 -3.83 5.19 -0.08
CA ARG A 24 -3.85 6.41 0.75
C ARG A 24 -5.27 6.88 0.99
N ALA A 25 -5.53 7.40 2.19
CA ALA A 25 -6.76 8.13 2.46
C ALA A 25 -6.87 9.34 1.54
N ASP A 26 -8.10 9.78 1.29
CA ASP A 26 -8.30 11.00 0.52
C ASP A 26 -7.73 12.23 1.24
N ARG A 27 -7.22 13.18 0.47
CA ARG A 27 -6.70 14.46 0.94
C ARG A 27 -6.77 15.48 -0.18
N LYS A 28 -6.61 16.77 0.18
CA LYS A 28 -6.68 17.90 -0.76
C LYS A 28 -5.89 17.72 -2.07
N ARG A 29 -4.75 17.01 -2.06
CA ARG A 29 -3.96 16.74 -3.26
C ARG A 29 -3.22 15.41 -3.19
N HIS A 30 -3.42 14.58 -4.21
CA HIS A 30 -2.54 13.46 -4.58
C HIS A 30 -1.77 13.76 -5.86
N ALA A 31 -0.83 12.89 -6.21
CA ALA A 31 -0.14 12.94 -7.50
C ALA A 31 -1.16 12.76 -8.64
N ARG A 32 -0.83 13.25 -9.83
CA ARG A 32 -1.63 13.00 -11.04
C ARG A 32 -0.80 12.17 -12.02
N PRO A 33 -1.43 11.40 -12.92
CA PRO A 33 -0.71 10.74 -14.00
C PRO A 33 0.23 11.70 -14.73
N GLY A 34 1.48 11.29 -14.94
CA GLY A 34 2.55 12.09 -15.53
C GLY A 34 3.34 12.96 -14.55
N GLU A 35 2.90 13.11 -13.29
CA GLU A 35 3.68 13.83 -12.27
C GLU A 35 4.72 12.90 -11.60
N PRO A 36 5.92 13.41 -11.26
CA PRO A 36 6.87 12.67 -10.44
C PRO A 36 6.33 12.48 -9.01
N VAL A 37 6.57 11.31 -8.44
CA VAL A 37 6.25 10.96 -7.05
C VAL A 37 7.51 10.81 -6.23
N GLN A 38 7.61 11.56 -5.13
CA GLN A 38 8.73 11.42 -4.23
C GLN A 38 8.44 10.38 -3.16
N LEU A 39 9.28 9.36 -3.09
CA LEU A 39 9.10 8.22 -2.20
C LEU A 39 10.11 8.31 -1.06
N TYR A 40 9.62 8.37 0.18
CA TYR A 40 10.46 8.58 1.37
C TYR A 40 10.16 7.56 2.47
N LYS A 41 11.12 7.35 3.38
CA LYS A 41 10.89 6.76 4.70
C LYS A 41 11.17 7.81 5.77
N GLY A 42 10.41 7.77 6.87
CA GLY A 42 10.69 8.59 8.06
C GLY A 42 10.54 10.09 7.86
N MET A 43 9.61 10.54 7.01
CA MET A 43 9.37 11.97 6.81
C MET A 43 9.08 12.68 8.14
N ARG A 44 9.57 13.92 8.29
CA ARG A 44 9.49 14.73 9.52
C ARG A 44 10.30 14.19 10.71
N THR A 45 11.25 13.31 10.45
CA THR A 45 12.22 12.82 11.44
C THR A 45 13.64 13.01 10.92
N ILE A 46 14.64 12.89 11.80
CA ILE A 46 16.06 12.90 11.41
C ILE A 46 16.46 11.70 10.54
N HIS A 47 15.65 10.64 10.53
CA HIS A 47 15.88 9.44 9.72
C HIS A 47 15.24 9.53 8.32
N CYS A 48 14.80 10.72 7.92
CA CYS A 48 14.19 10.96 6.63
C CYS A 48 15.19 10.75 5.49
N HIS A 49 14.88 9.86 4.56
CA HIS A 49 15.66 9.68 3.32
C HIS A 49 14.75 9.27 2.16
N LYS A 50 15.18 9.66 0.96
CA LYS A 50 14.55 9.31 -0.31
C LYS A 50 14.82 7.84 -0.61
N LEU A 51 13.82 7.12 -1.11
CA LEU A 51 13.90 5.68 -1.36
C LEU A 51 14.27 5.36 -2.82
N VAL A 52 13.89 6.22 -3.76
CA VAL A 52 14.14 6.03 -5.19
C VAL A 52 14.64 7.34 -5.79
N ASP A 53 15.70 7.26 -6.58
CA ASP A 53 16.23 8.39 -7.36
C ASP A 53 16.73 7.87 -8.72
N PRO A 54 16.26 8.40 -9.87
CA PRO A 54 15.29 9.49 -10.04
C PRO A 54 13.87 9.19 -9.51
N ASP A 55 13.06 10.23 -9.32
CA ASP A 55 11.66 10.08 -8.88
C ASP A 55 10.82 9.31 -9.91
N PRO A 56 10.12 8.23 -9.51
CA PRO A 56 9.19 7.52 -10.40
C PRO A 56 8.05 8.41 -10.90
N THR A 57 7.46 8.05 -12.03
CA THR A 57 6.32 8.79 -12.61
C THR A 57 5.01 8.15 -12.19
N CYS A 58 4.09 8.93 -11.62
CA CYS A 58 2.74 8.45 -11.37
C CYS A 58 2.07 8.08 -12.69
N THR A 59 1.53 6.87 -12.77
CA THR A 59 0.85 6.38 -13.97
C THR A 59 -0.65 6.41 -13.82
N ARG A 60 -1.16 6.13 -12.61
CA ARG A 60 -2.60 6.03 -12.33
C ARG A 60 -2.93 6.45 -10.90
N VAL A 61 -4.12 6.99 -10.74
CA VAL A 61 -4.78 7.20 -9.44
C VAL A 61 -6.20 6.68 -9.58
N ARG A 62 -6.54 5.66 -8.80
CA ARG A 62 -7.82 4.94 -8.88
C ARG A 62 -8.51 4.97 -7.52
N SER A 63 -9.83 5.01 -7.48
CA SER A 63 -10.54 4.84 -6.21
C SER A 63 -10.37 3.42 -5.71
N ILE A 64 -10.23 3.25 -4.40
CA ILE A 64 -10.12 1.94 -3.76
C ILE A 64 -10.95 1.90 -2.49
N GLU A 65 -11.68 0.80 -2.32
CA GLU A 65 -12.42 0.47 -1.11
C GLU A 65 -11.87 -0.82 -0.51
N ILE A 66 -11.69 -0.83 0.81
CA ILE A 66 -11.22 -2.01 1.54
C ILE A 66 -12.15 -2.23 2.72
N ALA A 67 -12.75 -3.42 2.80
CA ALA A 67 -13.59 -3.81 3.93
C ALA A 67 -12.81 -4.74 4.87
N VAL A 68 -12.84 -4.45 6.16
CA VAL A 68 -12.13 -5.17 7.22
C VAL A 68 -13.12 -5.66 8.29
N THR A 69 -12.94 -6.89 8.75
CA THR A 69 -13.71 -7.50 9.85
C THR A 69 -12.79 -8.23 10.83
N ASP A 70 -13.24 -8.37 12.07
CA ASP A 70 -12.65 -9.22 13.12
C ASP A 70 -13.42 -10.54 13.32
N LEU A 71 -14.52 -10.75 12.57
CA LEU A 71 -15.36 -11.95 12.66
C LEU A 71 -14.81 -13.13 11.83
N MET A 72 -13.75 -12.90 11.05
CA MET A 72 -13.11 -13.91 10.20
C MET A 72 -11.61 -13.96 10.47
N PRO A 73 -10.96 -15.15 10.32
CA PRO A 73 -9.51 -15.28 10.49
C PRO A 73 -8.71 -14.36 9.55
N VAL A 74 -9.21 -14.17 8.33
CA VAL A 74 -8.61 -13.27 7.35
C VAL A 74 -9.37 -11.94 7.38
N ALA A 75 -8.77 -10.92 8.00
CA ALA A 75 -9.48 -9.68 8.31
C ALA A 75 -9.92 -8.87 7.07
N ILE A 76 -9.20 -8.93 5.95
CA ILE A 76 -9.66 -8.31 4.68
C ILE A 76 -10.85 -9.12 4.14
N VAL A 77 -12.03 -8.51 4.09
CA VAL A 77 -13.26 -9.10 3.53
C VAL A 77 -13.29 -8.94 2.01
N SER A 78 -13.10 -7.71 1.54
CA SER A 78 -13.13 -7.37 0.12
C SER A 78 -12.22 -6.19 -0.18
N ILE A 79 -11.73 -6.15 -1.43
CA ILE A 79 -11.09 -4.99 -2.02
C ILE A 79 -11.82 -4.69 -3.32
N ALA A 80 -12.18 -3.44 -3.56
CA ALA A 80 -12.74 -2.98 -4.83
C ALA A 80 -11.92 -1.82 -5.38
N ILE A 81 -11.62 -1.85 -6.67
CA ILE A 81 -10.91 -0.77 -7.37
C ILE A 81 -11.85 -0.21 -8.42
N GLU A 82 -12.09 1.10 -8.40
CA GLU A 82 -13.06 1.76 -9.30
C GLU A 82 -14.47 1.13 -9.22
N GLY A 83 -14.86 0.69 -8.02
CA GLY A 83 -16.14 0.01 -7.77
C GLY A 83 -16.19 -1.45 -8.23
N ILE A 84 -15.13 -1.97 -8.84
CA ILE A 84 -15.05 -3.35 -9.30
C ILE A 84 -14.42 -4.22 -8.19
N PRO A 85 -15.16 -5.17 -7.60
CA PRO A 85 -14.63 -6.04 -6.57
C PRO A 85 -13.60 -7.02 -7.15
N LEU A 86 -12.48 -7.17 -6.45
CA LEU A 86 -11.46 -8.15 -6.79
C LEU A 86 -11.87 -9.56 -6.31
N HIS A 87 -11.58 -10.57 -7.13
CA HIS A 87 -11.70 -11.97 -6.75
C HIS A 87 -10.64 -12.37 -5.73
N ARG A 88 -10.82 -13.53 -5.08
CA ARG A 88 -9.95 -14.02 -3.99
C ARG A 88 -8.47 -14.05 -4.38
N GLU A 89 -8.16 -14.55 -5.58
CA GLU A 89 -6.78 -14.65 -6.08
C GLU A 89 -6.20 -13.26 -6.40
N GLU A 90 -7.02 -12.38 -6.97
CA GLU A 90 -6.63 -10.99 -7.25
C GLU A 90 -6.36 -10.20 -5.97
N ILE A 91 -7.11 -10.44 -4.89
CA ILE A 91 -6.83 -9.86 -3.57
C ILE A 91 -5.45 -10.30 -3.08
N GLU A 92 -5.11 -11.59 -3.16
CA GLU A 92 -3.79 -12.06 -2.72
C GLU A 92 -2.66 -11.43 -3.56
N LEU A 93 -2.82 -11.37 -4.88
CA LEU A 93 -1.87 -10.71 -5.77
C LEU A 93 -1.73 -9.21 -5.47
N PHE A 94 -2.86 -8.54 -5.21
CA PHE A 94 -2.89 -7.15 -4.80
C PHE A 94 -2.12 -6.95 -3.49
N CYS A 95 -2.41 -7.71 -2.44
CA CYS A 95 -1.74 -7.60 -1.15
C CYS A 95 -0.22 -7.84 -1.28
N ARG A 96 0.20 -8.78 -2.12
CA ARG A 96 1.62 -9.01 -2.42
C ARG A 96 2.26 -7.81 -3.09
N ALA A 97 1.62 -7.26 -4.12
CA ALA A 97 2.10 -6.06 -4.81
C ALA A 97 2.08 -4.80 -3.91
N ASP A 98 1.17 -4.74 -2.94
CA ASP A 98 1.14 -3.71 -1.90
C ASP A 98 2.19 -3.96 -0.80
N GLY A 99 3.00 -5.01 -0.93
CA GLY A 99 4.20 -5.26 -0.14
C GLY A 99 3.98 -6.09 1.11
N PHE A 100 2.87 -6.81 1.20
CA PHE A 100 2.53 -7.69 2.34
C PHE A 100 2.88 -9.16 2.12
N ALA A 101 3.68 -9.49 1.09
CA ALA A 101 4.17 -10.85 0.92
C ALA A 101 4.87 -11.33 2.21
N PRO A 102 4.59 -12.56 2.71
CA PRO A 102 5.11 -13.02 4.00
C PRO A 102 6.62 -12.85 4.16
N SER A 103 7.40 -13.18 3.14
CA SER A 103 8.86 -13.03 3.11
C SER A 103 9.36 -11.59 3.27
N CYS A 104 8.53 -10.58 3.00
CA CYS A 104 8.90 -9.17 3.08
C CYS A 104 8.53 -8.51 4.40
N VAL A 105 7.57 -9.07 5.14
CA VAL A 105 7.02 -8.47 6.37
C VAL A 105 7.24 -9.31 7.62
N PHE A 106 7.77 -10.54 7.46
CA PHE A 106 8.06 -11.45 8.56
C PHE A 106 8.81 -10.74 9.70
N ASP A 107 9.98 -10.16 9.43
CA ASP A 107 10.82 -9.52 10.46
C ASP A 107 10.16 -8.31 11.16
N PHE A 108 9.03 -7.83 10.65
CA PHE A 108 8.23 -6.75 11.23
C PHE A 108 7.03 -7.25 12.05
N GLY A 109 6.95 -8.55 12.32
CA GLY A 109 5.97 -9.15 13.22
C GLY A 109 4.66 -9.59 12.55
N LEU A 110 4.54 -9.43 11.23
CA LEU A 110 3.42 -9.96 10.45
C LEU A 110 3.74 -11.40 10.04
N ARG A 111 3.00 -12.36 10.59
CA ARG A 111 3.28 -13.82 10.52
C ARG A 111 2.20 -14.62 9.79
N GLY A 112 1.31 -13.97 9.05
CA GLY A 112 0.32 -14.64 8.22
C GLY A 112 0.99 -15.48 7.12
N GLU A 113 0.35 -16.60 6.77
CA GLU A 113 0.81 -17.51 5.71
C GLU A 113 0.62 -16.89 4.32
N THR A 114 -0.34 -15.97 4.19
CA THR A 114 -0.68 -15.27 2.96
C THR A 114 -0.47 -13.76 3.07
N ALA A 115 -0.36 -13.07 1.93
CA ALA A 115 -0.25 -11.62 1.93
C ALA A 115 -1.56 -10.95 2.38
N ARG A 116 -2.70 -11.55 2.05
CA ARG A 116 -4.03 -11.09 2.51
C ARG A 116 -4.16 -11.11 4.03
N GLU A 117 -3.66 -12.15 4.70
CA GLU A 117 -3.64 -12.21 6.17
C GLU A 117 -2.76 -11.12 6.77
N ASN A 118 -1.54 -10.95 6.24
CA ASN A 118 -0.62 -9.91 6.72
C ASN A 118 -1.18 -8.51 6.53
N MET A 119 -1.75 -8.22 5.35
CA MET A 119 -2.44 -6.96 5.10
C MET A 119 -3.64 -6.81 6.02
N GLY A 120 -4.43 -7.86 6.25
CA GLY A 120 -5.58 -7.84 7.15
C GLY A 120 -5.21 -7.47 8.58
N LEU A 121 -4.21 -8.13 9.16
CA LEU A 121 -3.70 -7.84 10.51
C LEU A 121 -3.25 -6.38 10.62
N PHE A 122 -2.46 -5.93 9.64
CA PHE A 122 -1.98 -4.55 9.58
C PHE A 122 -3.13 -3.53 9.51
N TRP A 123 -4.12 -3.80 8.66
CA TRP A 123 -5.25 -2.91 8.46
C TRP A 123 -6.16 -2.88 9.69
N LEU A 124 -6.46 -4.02 10.29
CA LEU A 124 -7.23 -4.09 11.53
C LEU A 124 -6.54 -3.31 12.66
N GLN A 125 -5.21 -3.42 12.80
CA GLN A 125 -4.44 -2.69 13.80
C GLN A 125 -4.42 -1.17 13.58
N HIS A 126 -4.38 -0.71 12.33
CA HIS A 126 -4.19 0.71 12.01
C HIS A 126 -5.46 1.47 11.64
N HIS A 127 -6.51 0.77 11.20
CA HIS A 127 -7.77 1.34 10.72
C HIS A 127 -9.01 0.80 11.45
N GLY A 128 -8.91 -0.34 12.13
CA GLY A 128 -10.04 -0.98 12.81
C GLY A 128 -10.98 -1.73 11.85
N VAL A 129 -12.11 -2.17 12.39
CA VAL A 129 -13.20 -2.81 11.64
C VAL A 129 -13.99 -1.76 10.85
N GLY A 130 -14.39 -2.08 9.63
CA GLY A 130 -15.25 -1.24 8.82
C GLY A 130 -14.82 -1.13 7.37
N ARG A 131 -15.33 -0.11 6.69
CA ARG A 131 -14.96 0.23 5.30
C ARG A 131 -13.98 1.40 5.30
N PHE A 132 -12.88 1.22 4.58
CA PHE A 132 -11.99 2.29 4.20
C PHE A 132 -12.26 2.68 2.75
N GLU A 133 -12.26 3.99 2.49
CA GLU A 133 -12.35 4.58 1.16
C GLU A 133 -11.14 5.49 0.95
N GLY A 134 -10.52 5.39 -0.23
CA GLY A 134 -9.36 6.21 -0.56
C GLY A 134 -8.93 6.05 -2.01
N VAL A 135 -7.64 6.24 -2.23
CA VAL A 135 -7.03 6.14 -3.56
C VAL A 135 -5.87 5.14 -3.58
N LEU A 136 -5.79 4.40 -4.67
CA LEU A 136 -4.64 3.61 -5.08
C LEU A 136 -3.82 4.45 -6.05
N ILE A 137 -2.59 4.78 -5.66
CA ILE A 137 -1.65 5.54 -6.50
C ILE A 137 -0.60 4.56 -7.02
N GLU A 138 -0.42 4.55 -8.33
CA GLU A 138 0.51 3.66 -9.03
C GLU A 138 1.58 4.49 -9.75
N TRP A 139 2.79 3.93 -9.86
CA TRP A 139 3.90 4.57 -10.52
C TRP A 139 4.77 3.57 -11.27
N GLU A 140 5.55 4.07 -12.21
CA GLU A 140 6.57 3.33 -12.93
C GLU A 140 7.94 4.00 -12.76
N PRO A 141 9.04 3.22 -12.82
CA PRO A 141 10.39 3.77 -12.87
C PRO A 141 10.51 4.84 -13.97
N ALA A 142 11.30 5.87 -13.71
CA ALA A 142 11.54 6.95 -14.67
C ALA A 142 12.43 6.53 -15.84
#